data_AF-A0A4D4MK19-F1
#
_entry.id   AF-A0A4D4MK19-F1
#
_cell.length_a   1.000
_cell.length_b   1.000
_cell.length_c   1.000
_cell.angle_alpha   90.00
_cell.angle_beta   90.00
_cell.angle_gamma   90.00
#
_symmetry.space_group_name_H-M   'P 1'
#
loop_
_entity.id
_entity.type
_entity.pdbx_description
1 polymer ?
#
loop_
_entity_poly.entity_id
_entity_poly.type
_entity_poly.pdbx_seq_one_letter_code
_entity_poly.pdbx_strand_id
1 'polypeptide(L)'
;MTQHHAPDAHLPMLTVPQAARLRDLTATYFFTRHGVRMAVEGDAVEHDGHFSPLTALAQRCRAEAEERWPEMVEQHFTRLESASRGGENAQELLRQTRLRLLPADALPSDGFRYTRPVAEGLVLALALDAPTSIRILNDGDVARADQDELWAAGRANLLGEPVEHEDVRTPSGALLHSVRGESHFVASKALVLPELVRTVTGQELPAAGALVAVPTRHLLAFHPIVDGTVVDAVNDLGAYALGAYEDGPGSLTPRLYWWHQGQLVCLTVFDHESRSLSVVPPRELMDLMKSLHGRNDAGRAAPEVSGGTEVDHLAHAVAEFTERLTQDPGLFGAAFETALDHAHARCADDPDAGKLETWEAWVTAMQTGSALFATALAPQGTVECRIGDRVLALPVSGPAAHADARAWLDAFWLALVCRERDRLTRLCRVPLDDLRRARTADPYDDYVFHWIDTLQSYWLQQPMDDIVPKLLATMETSHPHVATRTPSEFLNLVDYQPVALFHRLITNDHEAFAQALTEALAHHERYWDGSSRPRGRVALGPLAMACLAHDGNFPVDTTLPYLPTHFISRAWCGEFPT
;
A
#
# COMPACT_ATOMS: atom_id res chain seq x y z
N MET A 1 -50.85 -17.14 29.53
CA MET A 1 -50.43 -17.86 28.31
C MET A 1 -49.47 -18.94 28.74
N THR A 2 -49.88 -20.20 28.59
CA THR A 2 -49.19 -21.41 29.05
C THR A 2 -47.81 -21.55 28.39
N GLN A 3 -46.76 -21.89 29.15
CA GLN A 3 -45.38 -22.10 28.68
C GLN A 3 -45.23 -23.10 27.50
N HIS A 4 -46.29 -23.83 27.14
CA HIS A 4 -46.31 -24.85 26.08
C HIS A 4 -46.20 -24.32 24.64
N HIS A 5 -46.41 -23.02 24.41
CA HIS A 5 -46.32 -22.42 23.07
C HIS A 5 -45.21 -21.37 22.95
N ALA A 6 -44.37 -21.23 23.99
CA ALA A 6 -43.21 -20.36 23.90
C ALA A 6 -42.19 -20.95 22.91
N PRO A 7 -41.65 -20.15 21.98
CA PRO A 7 -40.56 -20.58 21.11
C PRO A 7 -39.32 -20.89 21.96
N ASP A 8 -38.55 -21.89 21.56
CA ASP A 8 -37.28 -22.23 22.20
C ASP A 8 -36.22 -21.14 21.92
N ALA A 9 -35.36 -20.87 22.90
CA ALA A 9 -34.35 -19.80 22.81
C ALA A 9 -33.27 -20.07 21.74
N HIS A 10 -32.99 -21.33 21.42
CA HIS A 10 -31.95 -21.74 20.47
C HIS A 10 -32.53 -22.30 19.18
N LEU A 11 -33.74 -22.87 19.23
CA LEU A 11 -34.47 -23.38 18.08
C LEU A 11 -35.83 -22.66 17.95
N PRO A 12 -35.86 -21.37 17.56
CA PRO A 12 -37.05 -20.52 17.63
C PRO A 12 -38.20 -20.97 16.71
N MET A 13 -37.90 -21.87 15.75
CA MET A 13 -38.90 -22.51 14.89
C MET A 13 -39.72 -23.60 15.59
N LEU A 14 -39.27 -24.08 16.76
CA LEU A 14 -39.92 -25.09 17.58
C LEU A 14 -40.39 -24.48 18.91
N THR A 15 -41.45 -25.04 19.50
CA THR A 15 -41.80 -24.72 20.89
C THR A 15 -40.78 -25.34 21.86
N VAL A 16 -40.69 -24.84 23.10
CA VAL A 16 -39.81 -25.42 24.14
C VAL A 16 -39.98 -26.94 24.29
N PRO A 17 -41.21 -27.51 24.36
CA PRO A 17 -41.40 -28.96 24.40
C PRO A 17 -40.91 -29.68 23.14
N GLN A 18 -41.11 -29.08 21.97
CA GLN A 18 -40.68 -29.63 20.68
C GLN A 18 -39.15 -29.66 20.57
N ALA A 19 -38.48 -28.57 20.94
CA ALA A 19 -37.02 -28.51 20.96
C ALA A 19 -36.42 -29.52 21.95
N ALA A 20 -37.01 -29.67 23.15
CA ALA A 20 -36.61 -30.70 24.12
C ALA A 20 -36.76 -32.12 23.56
N ARG A 21 -37.87 -32.42 22.87
CA ARG A 21 -38.08 -33.71 22.21
C ARG A 21 -37.04 -33.98 21.12
N LEU A 22 -36.70 -33.00 20.29
CA LEU A 22 -35.68 -33.15 19.26
C LEU A 22 -34.29 -33.43 19.86
N ARG A 23 -33.93 -32.73 20.94
CA ARG A 23 -32.68 -32.96 21.68
C ARG A 23 -32.60 -34.37 22.28
N ASP A 24 -33.69 -34.85 22.87
CA ASP A 24 -33.78 -36.20 23.45
C ASP A 24 -33.69 -37.31 22.40
N LEU A 25 -34.37 -37.14 21.26
CA LEU A 25 -34.25 -38.07 20.12
C LEU A 25 -32.82 -38.11 19.57
N THR A 26 -32.16 -36.95 19.50
CA THR A 26 -30.76 -36.86 19.08
C THR A 26 -29.83 -37.57 20.07
N ALA A 27 -29.98 -37.32 21.38
CA ALA A 27 -29.19 -38.01 22.41
C ALA A 27 -29.42 -39.53 22.39
N THR A 28 -30.66 -39.97 22.13
CA THR A 28 -31.04 -41.38 22.02
C THR A 28 -30.37 -42.05 20.81
N TYR A 29 -30.31 -41.38 19.67
CA TYR A 29 -29.61 -41.88 18.48
C TYR A 29 -28.14 -42.17 18.78
N PHE A 30 -27.40 -41.20 19.33
CA PHE A 30 -25.98 -41.37 19.63
C PHE A 30 -25.73 -42.42 20.71
N PHE A 31 -26.59 -42.48 21.73
CA PHE A 31 -26.50 -43.51 22.76
C PHE A 31 -26.69 -44.91 22.18
N THR A 32 -27.68 -45.08 21.31
CA THR A 32 -28.00 -46.39 20.70
C THR A 32 -26.91 -46.83 19.72
N ARG A 33 -26.35 -45.91 18.94
CA ARG A 33 -25.45 -46.23 17.85
C ARG A 33 -23.96 -46.25 18.22
N HIS A 34 -23.56 -45.38 19.13
CA HIS A 34 -22.16 -45.19 19.53
C HIS A 34 -21.90 -45.52 21.00
N GLY A 35 -22.95 -45.84 21.78
CA GLY A 35 -22.84 -46.12 23.22
C GLY A 35 -22.57 -44.87 24.07
N VAL A 36 -22.60 -43.67 23.48
CA VAL A 36 -22.27 -42.40 24.15
C VAL A 36 -23.54 -41.58 24.34
N ARG A 37 -23.85 -41.21 25.59
CA ARG A 37 -24.97 -40.31 25.88
C ARG A 37 -24.51 -38.86 25.74
N MET A 38 -24.92 -38.21 24.66
CA MET A 38 -24.54 -36.83 24.39
C MET A 38 -25.45 -35.86 25.15
N ALA A 39 -24.85 -34.82 25.75
CA ALA A 39 -25.59 -33.66 26.23
C ALA A 39 -25.83 -32.73 25.04
N VAL A 40 -27.07 -32.68 24.55
CA VAL A 40 -27.47 -31.79 23.45
C VAL A 40 -28.03 -30.51 24.06
N GLU A 41 -27.16 -29.54 24.34
CA GLU A 41 -27.55 -28.22 24.84
C GLU A 41 -27.62 -27.22 23.68
N GLY A 42 -28.65 -26.37 23.67
CA GLY A 42 -28.82 -25.38 22.60
C GLY A 42 -29.32 -25.96 21.27
N ASP A 43 -28.66 -25.61 20.16
CA ASP A 43 -29.07 -25.92 18.80
C ASP A 43 -28.08 -26.82 18.04
N ALA A 44 -27.20 -27.55 18.73
CA ALA A 44 -26.20 -28.39 18.08
C ALA A 44 -25.81 -29.64 18.89
N VAL A 45 -25.16 -30.60 18.24
CA VAL A 45 -24.49 -31.74 18.88
C VAL A 45 -23.04 -31.82 18.41
N GLU A 46 -22.11 -32.02 19.34
CA GLU A 46 -20.69 -32.20 19.05
C GLU A 46 -20.31 -33.67 19.25
N HIS A 47 -19.77 -34.33 18.23
CA HIS A 47 -19.35 -35.74 18.30
C HIS A 47 -18.08 -35.97 17.48
N ASP A 48 -17.05 -36.61 18.06
CA ASP A 48 -15.74 -36.82 17.41
C ASP A 48 -15.12 -35.52 16.84
N GLY A 49 -15.29 -34.40 17.55
CA GLY A 49 -14.83 -33.08 17.11
C GLY A 49 -15.64 -32.47 15.96
N HIS A 50 -16.73 -33.13 15.53
CA HIS A 50 -17.66 -32.61 14.53
C HIS A 50 -18.86 -31.94 15.19
N PHE A 51 -18.98 -30.64 14.96
CA PHE A 51 -20.15 -29.86 15.36
C PHE A 51 -21.26 -29.99 14.32
N SER A 52 -22.43 -30.49 14.73
CA SER A 52 -23.60 -30.71 13.88
C SER A 52 -24.77 -29.85 14.35
N PRO A 53 -25.02 -28.69 13.71
CA PRO A 53 -26.17 -27.84 14.00
C PRO A 53 -27.50 -28.57 13.72
N LEU A 54 -28.43 -28.48 14.67
CA LEU A 54 -29.77 -29.06 14.60
C LEU A 54 -30.77 -28.15 13.90
N THR A 55 -30.41 -26.91 13.58
CA THR A 55 -31.31 -25.89 13.01
C THR A 55 -32.02 -26.37 11.74
N ALA A 56 -31.27 -26.98 10.80
CA ALA A 56 -31.83 -27.52 9.56
C ALA A 56 -32.72 -28.76 9.80
N LEU A 57 -32.36 -29.59 10.77
CA LEU A 57 -33.19 -30.73 11.18
C LEU A 57 -34.48 -30.24 11.86
N ALA A 58 -34.40 -29.23 12.72
CA ALA A 58 -35.53 -28.61 13.41
C ALA A 58 -36.52 -27.96 12.44
N GLN A 59 -36.04 -27.25 11.41
CA GLN A 59 -36.90 -26.71 10.35
C GLN A 59 -37.66 -27.80 9.59
N ARG A 60 -36.99 -28.91 9.25
CA ARG A 60 -37.63 -30.06 8.60
C ARG A 60 -38.63 -30.75 9.52
N CYS A 61 -38.26 -30.98 10.78
CA CYS A 61 -39.13 -31.57 11.79
C CYS A 61 -40.39 -30.71 12.01
N ARG A 62 -40.27 -29.37 11.96
CA ARG A 62 -41.41 -28.45 12.11
C ARG A 62 -42.47 -28.62 11.01
N ALA A 63 -42.05 -29.03 9.81
CA ALA A 63 -42.91 -29.22 8.65
C ALA A 63 -43.58 -30.61 8.60
N GLU A 64 -43.24 -31.51 9.52
CA GLU A 64 -43.70 -32.90 9.56
C GLU A 64 -44.34 -33.26 10.91
N ALA A 65 -45.09 -34.36 10.95
CA ALA A 65 -45.70 -34.85 12.19
C ALA A 65 -44.64 -35.40 13.17
N GLU A 66 -44.81 -35.18 14.49
CA GLU A 66 -43.80 -35.53 15.51
C GLU A 66 -43.50 -37.04 15.60
N GLU A 67 -44.40 -37.88 15.10
CA GLU A 67 -44.22 -39.33 14.98
C GLU A 67 -43.13 -39.70 13.97
N ARG A 68 -42.84 -38.85 12.98
CA ARG A 68 -41.80 -39.05 11.97
C ARG A 68 -40.41 -38.61 12.43
N TRP A 69 -40.33 -37.85 13.52
CA TRP A 69 -39.08 -37.26 13.97
C TRP A 69 -37.98 -38.28 14.30
N PRO A 70 -38.26 -39.45 14.92
CA PRO A 70 -37.23 -40.45 15.17
C PRO A 70 -36.55 -40.93 13.89
N GLU A 71 -37.34 -41.25 12.85
CA GLU A 71 -36.83 -41.67 11.55
C GLU A 71 -36.06 -40.54 10.86
N MET A 72 -36.55 -39.30 10.97
CA MET A 72 -35.87 -38.13 10.39
C MET A 72 -34.52 -37.85 11.05
N VAL A 73 -34.41 -38.05 12.37
CA VAL A 73 -33.16 -37.95 13.15
C VAL A 73 -32.20 -39.05 12.71
N GLU A 74 -32.65 -40.31 12.65
CA GLU A 74 -31.83 -41.44 12.22
C GLU A 74 -31.32 -41.27 10.78
N GLN A 75 -32.18 -40.90 9.85
CA GLN A 75 -31.79 -40.62 8.46
C GLN A 75 -30.86 -39.42 8.33
N HIS A 76 -30.99 -38.42 9.20
CA HIS A 76 -30.13 -37.24 9.19
C HIS A 76 -28.71 -37.61 9.63
N PHE A 77 -28.58 -38.25 10.79
CA PHE A 77 -27.27 -38.61 11.33
C PHE A 77 -26.62 -39.80 10.62
N THR A 78 -27.39 -40.76 10.10
CA THR A 78 -26.85 -41.83 9.25
C THR A 78 -26.27 -41.25 7.95
N ARG A 79 -26.93 -40.25 7.35
CA ARG A 79 -26.38 -39.52 6.20
C ARG A 79 -25.10 -38.77 6.56
N LEU A 80 -25.10 -38.04 7.67
CA LEU A 80 -23.90 -37.36 8.18
C LEU A 80 -22.74 -38.34 8.41
N GLU A 81 -22.96 -39.47 9.06
CA GLU A 81 -21.94 -40.50 9.29
C GLU A 81 -21.44 -41.15 7.99
N SER A 82 -22.34 -41.45 7.05
CA SER A 82 -21.96 -42.00 5.75
C SER A 82 -21.17 -40.99 4.91
N ALA A 83 -21.53 -39.71 4.99
CA ALA A 83 -20.79 -38.63 4.37
C ALA A 83 -19.41 -38.45 5.03
N SER A 84 -19.28 -38.70 6.33
CA SER A 84 -18.02 -38.60 7.09
C SER A 84 -17.05 -39.78 6.86
N ARG A 85 -17.54 -40.99 6.58
CA ARG A 85 -16.70 -42.20 6.45
C ARG A 85 -15.99 -42.35 5.10
N GLY A 86 -16.33 -41.52 4.11
CA GLY A 86 -15.81 -41.64 2.76
C GLY A 86 -16.30 -42.91 2.03
N GLY A 87 -16.15 -42.91 0.71
CA GLY A 87 -16.59 -44.02 -0.16
C GLY A 87 -16.59 -43.69 -1.66
N GLU A 88 -16.25 -42.45 -1.98
CA GLU A 88 -16.12 -41.91 -3.32
C GLU A 88 -15.03 -42.64 -4.09
N ASN A 89 -15.29 -42.99 -5.35
CA ASN A 89 -14.23 -43.44 -6.25
C ASN A 89 -13.34 -42.26 -6.67
N ALA A 90 -12.19 -42.55 -7.29
CA ALA A 90 -11.24 -41.51 -7.72
C ALA A 90 -11.88 -40.41 -8.58
N GLN A 91 -12.81 -40.78 -9.48
CA GLN A 91 -13.48 -39.84 -10.37
C GLN A 91 -14.46 -38.93 -9.62
N GLU A 92 -15.16 -39.45 -8.62
CA GLU A 92 -16.03 -38.68 -7.74
C GLU A 92 -15.23 -37.69 -6.89
N LEU A 93 -14.09 -38.13 -6.34
CA LEU A 93 -13.16 -37.28 -5.62
C LEU A 93 -12.68 -36.12 -6.50
N LEU A 94 -12.15 -36.41 -7.70
CA LEU A 94 -11.67 -35.38 -8.62
C LEU A 94 -12.77 -34.37 -8.98
N ARG A 95 -14.01 -34.83 -9.23
CA ARG A 95 -15.11 -33.95 -9.61
C ARG A 95 -15.58 -33.02 -8.47
N GLN A 96 -15.51 -33.47 -7.22
CA GLN A 96 -16.13 -32.77 -6.08
C GLN A 96 -15.12 -32.08 -5.15
N THR A 97 -13.83 -32.37 -5.33
CA THR A 97 -12.77 -31.78 -4.52
C THR A 97 -12.61 -30.31 -4.81
N ARG A 98 -12.40 -29.52 -3.77
CA ARG A 98 -12.06 -28.10 -3.82
C ARG A 98 -10.89 -27.82 -2.88
N LEU A 99 -10.11 -26.80 -3.21
CA LEU A 99 -9.12 -26.25 -2.28
C LEU A 99 -9.84 -25.52 -1.16
N ARG A 100 -9.44 -25.77 0.09
CA ARG A 100 -10.03 -25.13 1.26
C ARG A 100 -8.97 -24.56 2.19
N LEU A 101 -9.09 -23.25 2.45
CA LEU A 101 -8.40 -22.58 3.55
C LEU A 101 -9.10 -22.90 4.88
N LEU A 102 -8.30 -23.22 5.88
CA LEU A 102 -8.72 -23.50 7.25
C LEU A 102 -7.81 -22.75 8.24
N PRO A 103 -8.29 -22.46 9.47
CA PRO A 103 -7.43 -22.07 10.56
C PRO A 103 -6.34 -23.12 10.78
N ALA A 104 -5.13 -22.68 11.13
CA ALA A 104 -3.97 -23.58 11.29
C ALA A 104 -4.18 -24.67 12.37
N ASP A 105 -5.06 -24.43 13.32
CA ASP A 105 -5.42 -25.33 14.43
C ASP A 105 -6.73 -26.10 14.22
N ALA A 106 -7.38 -25.94 13.06
CA ALA A 106 -8.68 -26.56 12.79
C ALA A 106 -8.63 -28.07 12.50
N LEU A 107 -7.44 -28.60 12.21
CA LEU A 107 -7.24 -30.01 11.90
C LEU A 107 -6.45 -30.71 13.01
N PRO A 108 -6.80 -31.97 13.36
CA PRO A 108 -6.00 -32.74 14.28
C PRO A 108 -4.61 -33.03 13.68
N SER A 109 -3.64 -33.28 14.55
CA SER A 109 -2.24 -33.51 14.16
C SER A 109 -2.03 -34.76 13.30
N ASP A 110 -2.94 -35.73 13.37
CA ASP A 110 -2.86 -37.01 12.66
C ASP A 110 -3.93 -37.13 11.57
N GLY A 111 -3.57 -37.79 10.45
CA GLY A 111 -4.50 -38.11 9.36
C GLY A 111 -4.64 -37.05 8.27
N PHE A 112 -3.88 -35.96 8.32
CA PHE A 112 -3.92 -34.85 7.35
C PHE A 112 -2.52 -34.39 6.90
N ARG A 113 -1.59 -35.33 6.72
CA ARG A 113 -0.17 -35.05 6.40
C ARG A 113 0.05 -34.41 5.03
N TYR A 114 -0.92 -34.53 4.13
CA TYR A 114 -0.87 -33.91 2.80
C TYR A 114 -1.11 -32.39 2.84
N THR A 115 -1.65 -31.86 3.94
CA THR A 115 -1.95 -30.44 4.08
C THR A 115 -0.68 -29.60 4.09
N ARG A 116 -0.78 -28.34 3.66
CA ARG A 116 0.37 -27.43 3.60
C ARG A 116 0.05 -26.08 4.22
N PRO A 117 0.97 -25.49 5.01
CA PRO A 117 0.82 -24.13 5.48
C PRO A 117 0.80 -23.18 4.27
N VAL A 118 -0.11 -22.21 4.30
CA VAL A 118 -0.23 -21.18 3.26
C VAL A 118 0.38 -19.87 3.73
N ALA A 119 0.01 -19.48 4.94
CA ALA A 119 0.48 -18.30 5.64
C ALA A 119 0.30 -18.54 7.15
N GLU A 120 0.80 -17.63 7.98
CA GLU A 120 0.60 -17.73 9.43
C GLU A 120 -0.90 -17.77 9.78
N GLY A 121 -1.34 -18.80 10.49
CA GLY A 121 -2.74 -18.99 10.86
C GLY A 121 -3.61 -19.64 9.78
N LEU A 122 -3.06 -19.98 8.60
CA LEU A 122 -3.80 -20.60 7.49
C LEU A 122 -3.14 -21.88 6.99
N VAL A 123 -3.93 -22.94 6.89
CA VAL A 123 -3.54 -24.21 6.27
C VAL A 123 -4.43 -24.50 5.07
N LEU A 124 -3.83 -25.07 4.02
CA LEU A 124 -4.55 -25.57 2.85
C LEU A 124 -4.81 -27.06 2.99
N ALA A 125 -6.08 -27.43 2.85
CA ALA A 125 -6.54 -28.80 2.75
C ALA A 125 -7.39 -29.03 1.48
N LEU A 126 -7.63 -30.30 1.18
CA LEU A 126 -8.56 -30.72 0.14
C LEU A 126 -9.90 -31.02 0.83
N ALA A 127 -10.97 -30.48 0.28
CA ALA A 127 -12.31 -30.68 0.82
C ALA A 127 -13.24 -31.20 -0.27
N LEU A 128 -14.03 -32.19 0.07
CA LEU A 128 -15.11 -32.68 -0.75
C LEU A 128 -16.37 -31.85 -0.48
N ASP A 129 -16.89 -31.22 -1.52
CA ASP A 129 -18.18 -30.54 -1.49
C ASP A 129 -19.28 -31.48 -1.98
N ALA A 130 -19.94 -32.15 -1.03
CA ALA A 130 -21.06 -33.01 -1.32
C ALA A 130 -22.39 -32.23 -1.20
N PRO A 131 -23.48 -32.68 -1.84
CA PRO A 131 -24.74 -31.93 -1.91
C PRO A 131 -25.34 -31.49 -0.56
N THR A 132 -24.97 -32.15 0.54
CA THR A 132 -25.51 -31.88 1.87
C THR A 132 -24.44 -31.63 2.93
N SER A 133 -23.15 -31.65 2.58
CA SER A 133 -22.07 -31.58 3.57
C SER A 133 -20.73 -31.27 2.91
N ILE A 134 -19.86 -30.57 3.64
CA ILE A 134 -18.47 -30.37 3.25
C ILE A 134 -17.58 -31.17 4.19
N ARG A 135 -16.74 -32.03 3.62
CA ARG A 135 -15.82 -32.89 4.38
C ARG A 135 -14.38 -32.59 4.00
N ILE A 136 -13.51 -32.43 4.98
CA ILE A 136 -12.07 -32.38 4.73
C ILE A 136 -11.59 -33.80 4.43
N LEU A 137 -10.87 -33.97 3.32
CA LEU A 137 -10.29 -35.26 2.96
C LEU A 137 -9.18 -35.60 3.94
N ASN A 138 -9.11 -36.82 4.45
CA ASN A 138 -7.98 -37.31 5.22
C ASN A 138 -6.95 -38.00 4.30
N ASP A 139 -5.81 -38.41 4.84
CA ASP A 139 -4.75 -39.11 4.10
C ASP A 139 -5.25 -40.36 3.36
N GLY A 140 -6.19 -41.09 3.96
CA GLY A 140 -6.80 -42.28 3.35
C GLY A 140 -7.68 -41.91 2.16
N ASP A 141 -8.37 -40.78 2.20
CA ASP A 141 -9.14 -40.26 1.07
C ASP A 141 -8.24 -39.85 -0.09
N VAL A 142 -7.19 -39.07 0.21
CA VAL A 142 -6.24 -38.58 -0.79
C VAL A 142 -5.53 -39.75 -1.47
N ALA A 143 -5.19 -40.82 -0.74
CA ALA A 143 -4.55 -42.01 -1.29
C ALA A 143 -5.44 -42.81 -2.28
N ARG A 144 -6.75 -42.52 -2.38
CA ARG A 144 -7.66 -43.19 -3.33
C ARG A 144 -7.64 -42.59 -4.74
N ALA A 145 -6.98 -41.45 -4.93
CA ALA A 145 -6.77 -40.82 -6.23
C ALA A 145 -5.32 -40.34 -6.36
N ASP A 146 -4.93 -39.89 -7.55
CA ASP A 146 -3.65 -39.22 -7.69
C ASP A 146 -3.71 -37.85 -6.99
N GLN A 147 -2.71 -37.57 -6.16
CA GLN A 147 -2.69 -36.38 -5.32
C GLN A 147 -2.53 -35.09 -6.15
N ASP A 148 -1.72 -35.12 -7.21
CA ASP A 148 -1.51 -33.95 -8.07
C ASP A 148 -2.76 -33.66 -8.90
N GLU A 149 -3.45 -34.71 -9.37
CA GLU A 149 -4.76 -34.58 -10.00
C GLU A 149 -5.81 -33.99 -9.05
N LEU A 150 -5.82 -34.39 -7.77
CA LEU A 150 -6.70 -33.81 -6.76
C LEU A 150 -6.42 -32.32 -6.52
N TRP A 151 -5.14 -31.91 -6.46
CA TRP A 151 -4.77 -30.50 -6.35
C TRP A 151 -5.21 -29.69 -7.56
N ALA A 152 -4.99 -30.22 -8.77
CA ALA A 152 -5.38 -29.58 -10.02
C ALA A 152 -6.91 -29.45 -10.14
N ALA A 153 -7.65 -30.52 -9.84
CA ALA A 153 -9.11 -30.53 -9.86
C ALA A 153 -9.69 -29.61 -8.79
N GLY A 154 -9.12 -29.65 -7.57
CA GLY A 154 -9.46 -28.74 -6.49
C GLY A 154 -9.33 -27.27 -6.88
N ARG A 155 -8.24 -26.91 -7.58
CA ARG A 155 -8.00 -25.56 -8.08
C ARG A 155 -8.99 -25.18 -9.18
N ALA A 156 -9.27 -26.07 -10.12
CA ALA A 156 -10.22 -25.83 -11.22
C ALA A 156 -11.64 -25.61 -10.70
N ASN A 157 -12.09 -26.43 -9.75
CA ASN A 157 -13.40 -26.29 -9.13
C ASN A 157 -13.50 -24.99 -8.32
N LEU A 158 -12.43 -24.61 -7.60
CA LEU A 158 -12.38 -23.35 -6.89
C LEU A 158 -12.50 -22.14 -7.82
N LEU A 159 -11.88 -22.16 -9.01
CA LEU A 159 -12.01 -21.09 -10.01
C LEU A 159 -13.46 -20.91 -10.45
N GLY A 160 -14.19 -22.01 -10.65
CA GLY A 160 -15.60 -22.01 -11.06
C GLY A 160 -16.61 -21.65 -9.96
N GLU A 161 -16.17 -21.51 -8.71
CA GLU A 161 -17.07 -21.21 -7.60
C GLU A 161 -17.72 -19.82 -7.75
N PRO A 162 -19.06 -19.69 -7.67
CA PRO A 162 -19.74 -18.41 -7.84
C PRO A 162 -19.47 -17.47 -6.66
N VAL A 163 -19.39 -16.18 -6.94
CA VAL A 163 -19.18 -15.13 -5.95
C VAL A 163 -19.99 -13.89 -6.29
N GLU A 164 -20.38 -13.18 -5.24
CA GLU A 164 -20.81 -11.79 -5.31
C GLU A 164 -19.61 -10.89 -5.02
N HIS A 165 -19.53 -9.79 -5.74
CA HIS A 165 -18.47 -8.79 -5.61
C HIS A 165 -19.08 -7.42 -5.40
N GLU A 166 -18.54 -6.69 -4.43
CA GLU A 166 -18.89 -5.30 -4.14
C GLU A 166 -17.63 -4.47 -3.92
N ASP A 167 -17.66 -3.25 -4.43
CA ASP A 167 -16.65 -2.23 -4.19
C ASP A 167 -17.02 -1.43 -2.95
N VAL A 168 -16.20 -1.53 -1.91
CA VAL A 168 -16.37 -0.86 -0.62
C VAL A 168 -15.34 0.25 -0.50
N ARG A 169 -15.79 1.50 -0.57
CA ARG A 169 -14.92 2.65 -0.30
C ARG A 169 -14.89 2.91 1.21
N THR A 170 -13.71 2.87 1.79
CA THR A 170 -13.50 3.03 3.23
C THR A 170 -13.58 4.51 3.64
N PRO A 171 -13.69 4.82 4.95
CA PRO A 171 -13.69 6.20 5.43
C PRO A 171 -12.44 7.00 5.05
N SER A 172 -11.27 6.35 4.93
CA SER A 172 -10.05 6.98 4.43
C SER A 172 -10.01 7.14 2.91
N GLY A 173 -11.02 6.63 2.20
CA GLY A 173 -11.17 6.66 0.74
C GLY A 173 -10.46 5.52 0.00
N ALA A 174 -9.88 4.53 0.69
CA ALA A 174 -9.31 3.35 0.03
C ALA A 174 -10.42 2.49 -0.59
N LEU A 175 -10.14 1.86 -1.73
CA LEU A 175 -11.09 0.95 -2.38
C LEU A 175 -10.79 -0.49 -1.98
N LEU A 176 -11.70 -1.12 -1.26
CA LEU A 176 -11.66 -2.56 -0.95
C LEU A 176 -12.62 -3.29 -1.88
N HIS A 177 -12.20 -4.44 -2.41
CA HIS A 177 -13.11 -5.35 -3.09
C HIS A 177 -13.54 -6.42 -2.11
N SER A 178 -14.82 -6.42 -1.76
CA SER A 178 -15.45 -7.43 -0.92
C SER A 178 -16.02 -8.53 -1.81
N VAL A 179 -15.57 -9.77 -1.59
CA VAL A 179 -16.01 -10.95 -2.33
C VAL A 179 -16.68 -11.89 -1.34
N ARG A 180 -17.99 -12.08 -1.52
CA ARG A 180 -18.84 -12.89 -0.63
C ARG A 180 -19.66 -13.90 -1.39
N GLY A 181 -20.22 -14.87 -0.69
CA GLY A 181 -21.18 -15.79 -1.28
C GLY A 181 -21.61 -16.91 -0.33
N GLU A 182 -22.67 -17.60 -0.72
CA GLU A 182 -23.25 -18.71 0.04
C GLU A 182 -22.29 -19.91 0.18
N SER A 183 -21.34 -20.02 -0.75
CA SER A 183 -20.34 -21.09 -0.73
C SER A 183 -19.36 -20.95 0.43
N HIS A 184 -19.00 -22.08 1.05
CA HIS A 184 -18.00 -22.13 2.13
C HIS A 184 -16.56 -22.05 1.60
N PHE A 185 -16.38 -21.94 0.28
CA PHE A 185 -15.08 -21.93 -0.40
C PHE A 185 -14.68 -20.55 -0.89
N VAL A 186 -15.53 -19.52 -0.73
CA VAL A 186 -15.27 -18.16 -1.23
C VAL A 186 -13.93 -17.63 -0.74
N ALA A 187 -13.65 -17.73 0.56
CA ALA A 187 -12.38 -17.28 1.13
C ALA A 187 -11.16 -18.00 0.54
N SER A 188 -11.35 -19.26 0.12
CA SER A 188 -10.27 -20.07 -0.46
C SER A 188 -9.83 -19.53 -1.83
N LYS A 189 -10.63 -18.68 -2.48
CA LYS A 189 -10.22 -18.01 -3.71
C LYS A 189 -9.00 -17.08 -3.55
N ALA A 190 -8.58 -16.78 -2.31
CA ALA A 190 -7.27 -16.16 -2.05
C ALA A 190 -6.08 -16.97 -2.63
N LEU A 191 -6.25 -18.29 -2.82
CA LEU A 191 -5.26 -19.18 -3.44
C LEU A 191 -5.14 -19.00 -4.97
N VAL A 192 -6.14 -18.40 -5.59
CA VAL A 192 -6.25 -18.12 -7.03
C VAL A 192 -6.55 -16.64 -7.24
N LEU A 193 -5.92 -15.79 -6.42
CA LEU A 193 -6.21 -14.36 -6.36
C LEU A 193 -6.09 -13.66 -7.73
N PRO A 194 -5.04 -13.90 -8.56
CA PRO A 194 -4.94 -13.24 -9.86
C PRO A 194 -6.15 -13.52 -10.77
N GLU A 195 -6.61 -14.77 -10.82
CA GLU A 195 -7.79 -15.14 -11.59
C GLU A 195 -9.09 -14.57 -11.00
N LEU A 196 -9.20 -14.53 -9.66
CA LEU A 196 -10.33 -13.90 -9.00
C LEU A 196 -10.39 -12.41 -9.35
N VAL A 197 -9.28 -11.67 -9.23
CA VAL A 197 -9.21 -10.23 -9.54
C VAL A 197 -9.64 -10.00 -10.99
N ARG A 198 -9.06 -10.72 -11.95
CA ARG A 198 -9.45 -10.61 -13.36
C ARG A 198 -10.94 -10.88 -13.58
N THR A 199 -11.50 -11.85 -12.87
CA THR A 199 -12.92 -12.21 -13.02
C THR A 199 -13.86 -11.13 -12.48
N VAL A 200 -13.55 -10.54 -11.32
CA VAL A 200 -14.46 -9.60 -10.62
C VAL A 200 -14.24 -8.14 -11.01
N THR A 201 -13.01 -7.73 -11.33
CA THR A 201 -12.69 -6.34 -11.68
C THR A 201 -12.42 -6.14 -13.18
N GLY A 202 -12.19 -7.21 -13.94
CA GLY A 202 -11.77 -7.14 -15.34
C GLY A 202 -10.31 -6.68 -15.54
N GLN A 203 -9.55 -6.46 -14.46
CA GLN A 203 -8.17 -5.99 -14.50
C GLN A 203 -7.19 -7.10 -14.12
N GLU A 204 -5.94 -7.00 -14.58
CA GLU A 204 -4.86 -7.84 -14.08
C GLU A 204 -4.47 -7.40 -12.66
N LEU A 205 -4.07 -8.38 -11.83
CA LEU A 205 -3.52 -8.07 -10.52
C LEU A 205 -2.17 -7.34 -10.68
N PRO A 206 -1.95 -6.19 -10.01
CA PRO A 206 -0.70 -5.44 -10.13
C PRO A 206 0.53 -6.26 -9.75
N ALA A 207 1.69 -5.92 -10.32
CA ALA A 207 2.97 -6.56 -9.99
C ALA A 207 3.31 -6.46 -8.48
N ALA A 208 2.91 -5.34 -7.86
CA ALA A 208 2.98 -5.08 -6.43
C ALA A 208 2.09 -5.99 -5.56
N GLY A 209 1.15 -6.72 -6.18
CA GLY A 209 0.24 -7.62 -5.51
C GLY A 209 -0.96 -6.94 -4.88
N ALA A 210 -1.46 -7.50 -3.78
CA ALA A 210 -2.64 -7.00 -3.06
C ALA A 210 -2.53 -7.23 -1.55
N LEU A 211 -3.14 -6.35 -0.76
CA LEU A 211 -3.50 -6.68 0.62
C LEU A 211 -4.72 -7.60 0.59
N VAL A 212 -4.75 -8.59 1.47
CA VAL A 212 -5.76 -9.66 1.49
C VAL A 212 -6.18 -9.95 2.93
N ALA A 213 -7.48 -10.06 3.16
CA ALA A 213 -8.06 -10.55 4.39
C ALA A 213 -9.08 -11.66 4.11
N VAL A 214 -9.07 -12.71 4.94
CA VAL A 214 -9.99 -13.85 4.87
C VAL A 214 -10.66 -14.05 6.25
N PRO A 215 -11.54 -13.12 6.67
CA PRO A 215 -12.11 -13.13 8.01
C PRO A 215 -12.99 -14.34 8.30
N THR A 216 -13.79 -14.78 7.32
CA THR A 216 -14.66 -15.96 7.43
C THR A 216 -14.57 -16.80 6.17
N ARG A 217 -15.01 -18.06 6.22
CA ARG A 217 -15.00 -18.96 5.05
C ARG A 217 -15.82 -18.46 3.84
N HIS A 218 -16.77 -17.56 4.10
CA HIS A 218 -17.69 -17.00 3.10
C HIS A 218 -17.24 -15.63 2.55
N LEU A 219 -16.18 -15.04 3.10
CA LEU A 219 -15.78 -13.67 2.82
C LEU A 219 -14.26 -13.57 2.61
N LEU A 220 -13.91 -12.97 1.48
CA LEU A 220 -12.57 -12.52 1.15
C LEU A 220 -12.67 -11.02 0.85
N ALA A 221 -11.75 -10.23 1.38
CA ALA A 221 -11.59 -8.84 0.98
C ALA A 221 -10.16 -8.60 0.55
N PHE A 222 -9.98 -7.82 -0.51
CA PHE A 222 -8.65 -7.48 -0.99
C PHE A 222 -8.57 -6.03 -1.49
N HIS A 223 -7.35 -5.51 -1.47
CA HIS A 223 -7.00 -4.19 -1.99
C HIS A 223 -5.79 -4.33 -2.92
N PRO A 224 -5.96 -4.19 -4.25
CA PRO A 224 -4.86 -4.17 -5.21
C PRO A 224 -3.93 -3.00 -4.91
N ILE A 225 -2.63 -3.27 -4.85
CA ILE A 225 -1.63 -2.24 -4.56
C ILE A 225 -1.29 -1.53 -5.87
N VAL A 226 -2.05 -0.47 -6.17
CA VAL A 226 -1.90 0.36 -7.38
C VAL A 226 -1.28 1.72 -7.09
N ASP A 227 -1.54 2.27 -5.91
CA ASP A 227 -1.11 3.60 -5.48
C ASP A 227 -0.94 3.64 -3.95
N GLY A 228 -0.72 4.84 -3.41
CA GLY A 228 -0.46 5.03 -1.97
C GLY A 228 -1.67 4.87 -1.07
N THR A 229 -2.87 4.63 -1.61
CA THR A 229 -4.04 4.27 -0.78
C THR A 229 -3.81 2.99 0.00
N VAL A 230 -2.80 2.19 -0.37
CA VAL A 230 -2.33 1.04 0.39
C VAL A 230 -2.02 1.35 1.86
N VAL A 231 -1.53 2.55 2.20
CA VAL A 231 -1.24 2.93 3.60
C VAL A 231 -2.52 2.98 4.42
N ASP A 232 -3.56 3.61 3.89
CA ASP A 232 -4.83 3.70 4.58
C ASP A 232 -5.60 2.36 4.51
N ALA A 233 -5.48 1.65 3.40
CA ALA A 233 -6.07 0.33 3.21
C ALA A 233 -5.55 -0.70 4.23
N VAL A 234 -4.30 -0.61 4.69
CA VAL A 234 -3.78 -1.51 5.74
C VAL A 234 -4.62 -1.43 7.01
N ASN A 235 -4.92 -0.22 7.49
CA ASN A 235 -5.69 -0.03 8.71
C ASN A 235 -7.17 -0.33 8.49
N ASP A 236 -7.74 0.15 7.37
CA ASP A 236 -9.17 -0.02 7.11
C ASP A 236 -9.54 -1.47 6.79
N LEU A 237 -8.72 -2.17 6.01
CA LEU A 237 -8.93 -3.59 5.73
C LEU A 237 -8.72 -4.42 7.00
N GLY A 238 -7.79 -4.03 7.88
CA GLY A 238 -7.61 -4.65 9.20
C GLY A 238 -8.85 -4.49 10.08
N ALA A 239 -9.40 -3.28 10.20
CA ALA A 239 -10.62 -3.02 10.98
C ALA A 239 -11.85 -3.72 10.37
N TYR A 240 -11.98 -3.69 9.04
CA TYR A 240 -13.03 -4.42 8.31
C TYR A 240 -12.94 -5.92 8.56
N ALA A 241 -11.74 -6.50 8.48
CA ALA A 241 -11.52 -7.92 8.71
C ALA A 241 -11.83 -8.33 10.16
N LEU A 242 -11.43 -7.51 11.14
CA LEU A 242 -11.71 -7.78 12.55
C LEU A 242 -13.21 -7.80 12.83
N GLY A 243 -13.95 -6.77 12.38
CA GLY A 243 -15.41 -6.73 12.56
C GLY A 243 -16.10 -7.91 11.86
N ALA A 244 -15.72 -8.21 10.62
CA ALA A 244 -16.27 -9.35 9.90
C ALA A 244 -15.91 -10.71 10.51
N TYR A 245 -14.76 -10.84 11.15
CA TYR A 245 -14.32 -12.04 11.86
C TYR A 245 -15.14 -12.28 13.15
N GLU A 246 -15.48 -11.19 13.86
CA GLU A 246 -16.28 -11.21 15.09
C GLU A 246 -17.78 -11.45 14.81
N ASP A 247 -18.31 -10.81 13.75
CA ASP A 247 -19.75 -10.83 13.43
C ASP A 247 -20.16 -11.99 12.52
N GLY A 248 -19.22 -12.52 11.71
CA GLY A 248 -19.53 -13.44 10.62
C GLY A 248 -19.45 -14.93 11.00
N PRO A 249 -20.35 -15.78 10.48
CA PRO A 249 -20.30 -17.21 10.75
C PRO A 249 -19.10 -17.87 10.05
N GLY A 250 -18.41 -18.78 10.75
CA GLY A 250 -17.31 -19.54 10.15
C GLY A 250 -16.00 -18.78 10.04
N SER A 251 -15.63 -18.11 11.12
CA SER A 251 -14.39 -17.37 11.26
C SER A 251 -13.18 -18.21 10.87
N LEU A 252 -12.27 -17.59 10.10
CA LEU A 252 -11.01 -18.19 9.67
C LEU A 252 -9.86 -17.52 10.41
N THR A 253 -9.65 -16.22 10.17
CA THR A 253 -8.55 -15.48 10.79
C THR A 253 -8.80 -13.97 10.68
N PRO A 254 -8.54 -13.18 11.74
CA PRO A 254 -8.65 -11.72 11.67
C PRO A 254 -7.40 -11.05 11.07
N ARG A 255 -6.42 -11.84 10.63
CA ARG A 255 -5.10 -11.34 10.18
C ARG A 255 -5.16 -10.75 8.79
N LEU A 256 -4.27 -9.81 8.55
CA LEU A 256 -4.01 -9.21 7.25
C LEU A 256 -2.81 -9.88 6.58
N TYR A 257 -2.90 -10.08 5.26
CA TYR A 257 -1.84 -10.68 4.45
C TYR A 257 -1.47 -9.79 3.27
N TRP A 258 -0.24 -9.90 2.78
CA TRP A 258 0.18 -9.39 1.49
C TRP A 258 0.34 -10.55 0.52
N TRP A 259 -0.45 -10.54 -0.55
CA TRP A 259 -0.25 -11.43 -1.67
C TRP A 259 0.81 -10.83 -2.60
N HIS A 260 1.91 -11.54 -2.82
CA HIS A 260 2.97 -11.14 -3.76
C HIS A 260 3.62 -12.38 -4.38
N GLN A 261 3.74 -12.40 -5.70
CA GLN A 261 4.38 -13.49 -6.47
C GLN A 261 3.89 -14.91 -6.10
N GLY A 262 2.58 -15.06 -5.85
CA GLY A 262 1.99 -16.35 -5.50
C GLY A 262 2.12 -16.77 -4.03
N GLN A 263 2.64 -15.91 -3.17
CA GLN A 263 2.75 -16.15 -1.72
C GLN A 263 1.88 -15.18 -0.92
N LEU A 264 1.37 -15.65 0.22
CA LEU A 264 0.66 -14.84 1.22
C LEU A 264 1.57 -14.64 2.44
N VAL A 265 2.01 -13.41 2.66
CA VAL A 265 2.85 -13.04 3.80
C VAL A 265 1.98 -12.39 4.87
N CYS A 266 1.98 -12.93 6.09
CA CYS A 266 1.23 -12.36 7.21
C CYS A 266 1.81 -11.00 7.60
N LEU A 267 0.94 -10.00 7.74
CA LEU A 267 1.29 -8.65 8.16
C LEU A 267 0.91 -8.39 9.61
N THR A 268 0.26 -9.33 10.31
CA THR A 268 -0.27 -9.09 11.65
C THR A 268 0.46 -9.91 12.69
N VAL A 269 0.95 -9.24 13.72
CA VAL A 269 1.58 -9.86 14.89
C VAL A 269 0.67 -9.71 16.09
N PHE A 270 0.53 -10.77 16.87
CA PHE A 270 -0.23 -10.72 18.12
C PHE A 270 0.68 -10.21 19.25
N ASP A 271 0.30 -9.10 19.86
CA ASP A 271 0.96 -8.60 21.06
C ASP A 271 0.36 -9.29 22.30
N HIS A 272 1.16 -10.15 22.92
CA HIS A 272 0.77 -10.92 24.10
C HIS A 272 0.60 -10.07 25.38
N GLU A 273 1.22 -8.88 25.45
CA GLU A 273 1.13 -7.98 26.60
C GLU A 273 -0.14 -7.13 26.54
N SER A 274 -0.45 -6.55 25.38
CA SER A 274 -1.65 -5.73 25.19
C SER A 274 -2.88 -6.50 24.74
N ARG A 275 -2.72 -7.79 24.39
CA ARG A 275 -3.77 -8.66 23.80
C ARG A 275 -4.39 -8.05 22.54
N SER A 276 -3.57 -7.35 21.75
CA SER A 276 -3.99 -6.67 20.53
C SER A 276 -3.27 -7.21 19.30
N LEU A 277 -3.89 -7.07 18.13
CA LEU A 277 -3.29 -7.39 16.84
C LEU A 277 -2.69 -6.09 16.27
N SER A 278 -1.38 -6.09 16.01
CA SER A 278 -0.69 -4.96 15.37
C SER A 278 -0.25 -5.34 13.96
N VAL A 279 -0.30 -4.38 13.04
CA VAL A 279 0.18 -4.59 11.67
C VAL A 279 1.67 -4.24 11.60
N VAL A 280 2.49 -5.21 11.19
CA VAL A 280 3.92 -5.10 10.95
C VAL A 280 4.22 -5.60 9.53
N PRO A 281 4.17 -4.73 8.50
CA PRO A 281 4.48 -5.14 7.15
C PRO A 281 5.97 -5.50 6.97
N PRO A 282 6.32 -6.47 6.11
CA PRO A 282 7.71 -6.79 5.80
C PRO A 282 8.39 -5.59 5.13
N ARG A 283 9.71 -5.50 5.23
CA ARG A 283 10.47 -4.34 4.73
C ARG A 283 10.19 -4.03 3.25
N GLU A 284 10.12 -5.05 2.41
CA GLU A 284 9.80 -4.91 0.99
C GLU A 284 8.45 -4.22 0.76
N LEU A 285 7.41 -4.62 1.51
CA LEU A 285 6.10 -3.99 1.44
C LEU A 285 6.12 -2.58 2.04
N MET A 286 6.84 -2.37 3.15
CA MET A 286 6.99 -1.04 3.74
C MET A 286 7.64 -0.04 2.77
N ASP A 287 8.69 -0.46 2.06
CA ASP A 287 9.40 0.39 1.10
C ASP A 287 8.52 0.67 -0.12
N LEU A 288 7.78 -0.34 -0.60
CA LEU A 288 6.75 -0.19 -1.63
C LEU A 288 5.64 0.78 -1.19
N MET A 289 5.05 0.59 -0.01
CA MET A 289 4.01 1.46 0.55
C MET A 289 4.50 2.89 0.70
N LYS A 290 5.71 3.12 1.22
CA LYS A 290 6.31 4.47 1.29
C LYS A 290 6.50 5.08 -0.09
N SER A 291 6.99 4.29 -1.05
CA SER A 291 7.16 4.75 -2.42
C SER A 291 5.83 5.11 -3.07
N LEU A 292 4.75 4.38 -2.75
CA LEU A 292 3.42 4.60 -3.31
C LEU A 292 2.69 5.72 -2.56
N HIS A 293 2.87 5.84 -1.25
CA HIS A 293 2.35 6.92 -0.43
C HIS A 293 2.98 8.25 -0.77
N GLY A 294 4.31 8.34 -0.91
CA GLY A 294 4.94 9.54 -1.47
C GLY A 294 4.49 9.85 -2.91
N ARG A 295 4.00 8.84 -3.64
CA ARG A 295 3.40 9.00 -4.96
C ARG A 295 1.93 9.47 -4.93
N ASN A 296 1.22 9.22 -3.83
CA ASN A 296 -0.22 9.49 -3.65
C ASN A 296 -0.49 10.66 -2.72
N ASP A 297 0.38 11.01 -1.77
CA ASP A 297 0.34 12.28 -1.02
C ASP A 297 0.58 13.47 -1.96
N ALA A 298 1.38 13.25 -3.01
CA ALA A 298 1.44 14.12 -4.19
C ALA A 298 0.12 14.17 -5.01
N GLY A 299 -0.93 13.45 -4.60
CA GLY A 299 -2.25 13.37 -5.24
C GLY A 299 -3.46 13.32 -4.28
N ARG A 300 -3.27 13.37 -2.95
CA ARG A 300 -4.32 13.12 -1.94
C ARG A 300 -4.44 14.22 -0.88
N ALA A 301 -3.99 15.43 -1.18
CA ALA A 301 -4.38 16.62 -0.43
C ALA A 301 -5.76 17.14 -0.93
N ALA A 302 -6.86 16.51 -0.46
CA ALA A 302 -8.15 17.19 -0.31
C ALA A 302 -9.15 16.35 0.51
N PRO A 303 -9.63 16.83 1.67
CA PRO A 303 -11.04 16.71 1.98
C PRO A 303 -11.83 17.61 1.02
N GLU A 304 -12.99 17.15 0.57
CA GLU A 304 -13.89 17.92 -0.30
C GLU A 304 -14.26 19.27 0.35
N VAL A 305 -13.58 20.34 -0.06
CA VAL A 305 -14.08 21.70 0.02
C VAL A 305 -14.25 22.19 -1.40
N SER A 306 -15.52 22.37 -1.76
CA SER A 306 -16.06 22.97 -2.98
C SER A 306 -15.10 23.88 -3.79
N GLY A 307 -14.68 23.38 -4.96
CA GLY A 307 -14.60 24.18 -6.20
C GLY A 307 -13.33 24.97 -6.52
N GLY A 308 -12.13 24.50 -6.16
CA GLY A 308 -10.85 25.08 -6.62
C GLY A 308 -10.12 24.22 -7.66
N THR A 309 -9.25 24.83 -8.47
CA THR A 309 -8.27 24.09 -9.30
C THR A 309 -7.18 23.47 -8.41
N GLU A 310 -6.43 22.47 -8.89
CA GLU A 310 -5.28 21.88 -8.16
C GLU A 310 -4.29 22.95 -7.67
N VAL A 311 -4.09 23.99 -8.49
CA VAL A 311 -3.27 25.17 -8.18
C VAL A 311 -3.83 25.93 -6.97
N ASP A 312 -5.14 26.13 -6.89
CA ASP A 312 -5.79 26.84 -5.78
C ASP A 312 -5.70 26.04 -4.46
N HIS A 313 -5.88 24.72 -4.55
CA HIS A 313 -5.75 23.83 -3.38
C HIS A 313 -4.32 23.85 -2.83
N LEU A 314 -3.32 23.75 -3.70
CA LEU A 314 -1.91 23.84 -3.33
C LEU A 314 -1.57 25.23 -2.77
N ALA A 315 -2.10 26.31 -3.36
CA ALA A 315 -1.91 27.67 -2.84
C ALA A 315 -2.46 27.81 -1.41
N HIS A 316 -3.66 27.27 -1.16
CA HIS A 316 -4.28 27.29 0.17
C HIS A 316 -3.47 26.47 1.18
N ALA A 317 -3.00 25.28 0.80
CA ALA A 317 -2.18 24.43 1.64
C ALA A 317 -0.83 25.10 2.00
N VAL A 318 -0.17 25.77 1.05
CA VAL A 318 1.05 26.55 1.32
C VAL A 318 0.78 27.66 2.36
N ALA A 319 -0.33 28.38 2.24
CA ALA A 319 -0.71 29.41 3.20
C ALA A 319 -0.94 28.83 4.59
N GLU A 320 -1.69 27.72 4.70
CA GLU A 320 -1.97 27.03 5.97
C GLU A 320 -0.68 26.54 6.64
N PHE A 321 0.19 25.86 5.88
CA PHE A 321 1.48 25.42 6.40
C PHE A 321 2.29 26.61 6.90
N THR A 322 2.39 27.69 6.12
CA THR A 322 3.15 28.89 6.47
C THR A 322 2.69 29.50 7.80
N GLU A 323 1.39 29.51 8.07
CA GLU A 323 0.86 29.98 9.36
C GLU A 323 1.27 29.08 10.54
N ARG A 324 1.30 27.77 10.31
CA ARG A 324 1.58 26.75 11.33
C ARG A 324 3.08 26.52 11.57
N LEU A 325 3.96 26.90 10.64
CA LEU A 325 5.42 26.72 10.74
C LEU A 325 6.03 27.34 12.00
N THR A 326 5.44 28.42 12.52
CA THR A 326 5.91 29.07 13.77
C THR A 326 5.61 28.25 15.03
N GLN A 327 4.65 27.33 14.96
CA GLN A 327 4.15 26.56 16.09
C GLN A 327 4.63 25.10 16.07
N ASP A 328 4.83 24.55 14.87
CA ASP A 328 5.18 23.14 14.68
C ASP A 328 6.35 22.98 13.68
N PRO A 329 7.59 22.81 14.19
CA PRO A 329 8.75 22.54 13.34
C PRO A 329 8.65 21.21 12.57
N GLY A 330 7.78 20.27 12.98
CA GLY A 330 7.59 19.01 12.27
C GLY A 330 7.02 19.19 10.87
N LEU A 331 6.36 20.32 10.60
CA LEU A 331 5.71 20.61 9.33
C LEU A 331 6.67 21.11 8.24
N PHE A 332 7.94 21.41 8.55
CA PHE A 332 8.86 22.01 7.57
C PHE A 332 9.05 21.17 6.31
N GLY A 333 9.10 19.84 6.42
CA GLY A 333 9.22 18.95 5.27
C GLY A 333 8.01 19.07 4.34
N ALA A 334 6.81 18.83 4.89
CA ALA A 334 5.56 18.91 4.14
C ALA A 334 5.28 20.31 3.57
N ALA A 335 5.65 21.37 4.31
CA ALA A 335 5.52 22.75 3.84
C ALA A 335 6.41 23.01 2.62
N PHE A 336 7.64 22.50 2.62
CA PHE A 336 8.55 22.67 1.49
C PHE A 336 8.09 21.86 0.26
N GLU A 337 7.70 20.60 0.45
CA GLU A 337 7.19 19.75 -0.63
C GLU A 337 5.93 20.35 -1.27
N THR A 338 4.96 20.78 -0.46
CA THR A 338 3.74 21.45 -0.95
C THR A 338 4.06 22.75 -1.70
N ALA A 339 5.01 23.55 -1.20
CA ALA A 339 5.40 24.79 -1.88
C ALA A 339 6.08 24.53 -3.23
N LEU A 340 6.91 23.50 -3.32
CA LEU A 340 7.54 23.06 -4.56
C LEU A 340 6.49 22.53 -5.56
N ASP A 341 5.56 21.70 -5.12
CA ASP A 341 4.47 21.20 -5.98
C ASP A 341 3.56 22.34 -6.46
N HIS A 342 3.25 23.32 -5.61
CA HIS A 342 2.54 24.53 -6.01
C HIS A 342 3.29 25.30 -7.09
N ALA A 343 4.60 25.53 -6.91
CA ALA A 343 5.44 26.23 -7.88
C ALA A 343 5.46 25.52 -9.25
N HIS A 344 5.56 24.20 -9.24
CA HIS A 344 5.50 23.39 -10.45
C HIS A 344 4.10 23.36 -11.10
N ALA A 345 3.03 23.30 -10.30
CA ALA A 345 1.66 23.27 -10.80
C ALA A 345 1.29 24.54 -11.56
N ARG A 346 1.79 25.70 -11.10
CA ARG A 346 1.62 27.00 -11.78
C ARG A 346 2.15 26.99 -13.22
N CYS A 347 3.20 26.23 -13.49
CA CYS A 347 3.76 26.10 -14.83
C CYS A 347 2.87 25.28 -15.80
N ALA A 348 1.80 24.64 -15.33
CA ALA A 348 0.81 24.04 -16.23
C ALA A 348 0.03 25.09 -17.02
N ASP A 349 -0.41 26.17 -16.36
CA ASP A 349 -1.18 27.28 -16.95
C ASP A 349 -0.30 28.48 -17.36
N ASP A 350 0.99 28.41 -17.06
CA ASP A 350 2.00 29.42 -17.39
C ASP A 350 3.36 28.74 -17.69
N PRO A 351 3.45 27.98 -18.81
CA PRO A 351 4.62 27.17 -19.12
C PRO A 351 5.90 27.98 -19.34
N ASP A 352 5.79 29.26 -19.70
CA ASP A 352 6.93 30.16 -19.87
C ASP A 352 7.30 30.92 -18.57
N ALA A 353 6.51 30.79 -17.50
CA ALA A 353 6.64 31.52 -16.24
C ALA A 353 6.58 33.06 -16.41
N GLY A 354 5.67 33.53 -17.27
CA GLY A 354 5.49 34.96 -17.56
C GLY A 354 4.62 35.71 -16.56
N LYS A 355 3.86 35.00 -15.72
CA LYS A 355 2.96 35.59 -14.74
C LYS A 355 3.67 35.84 -13.40
N LEU A 356 3.25 36.92 -12.73
CA LEU A 356 3.79 37.32 -11.43
C LEU A 356 3.58 36.21 -10.39
N GLU A 357 2.39 35.62 -10.37
CA GLU A 357 1.98 34.66 -9.36
C GLU A 357 2.72 33.31 -9.49
N THR A 358 3.19 32.98 -10.70
CA THR A 358 4.11 31.84 -10.91
C THR A 358 5.45 32.13 -10.24
N TRP A 359 5.98 33.33 -10.41
CA TRP A 359 7.22 33.72 -9.74
C TRP A 359 7.10 33.79 -8.22
N GLU A 360 5.99 34.32 -7.69
CA GLU A 360 5.71 34.33 -6.25
C GLU A 360 5.73 32.92 -5.67
N ALA A 361 5.13 31.95 -6.36
CA ALA A 361 5.15 30.55 -5.94
C ALA A 361 6.57 29.97 -5.91
N TRP A 362 7.40 30.24 -6.92
CA TRP A 362 8.78 29.79 -6.99
C TRP A 362 9.67 30.44 -5.90
N VAL A 363 9.50 31.75 -5.67
CA VAL A 363 10.19 32.47 -4.60
C VAL A 363 9.77 31.93 -3.23
N THR A 364 8.49 31.63 -3.04
CA THR A 364 7.97 31.04 -1.80
C THR A 364 8.57 29.65 -1.57
N ALA A 365 8.60 28.79 -2.59
CA ALA A 365 9.23 27.47 -2.50
C ALA A 365 10.72 27.58 -2.14
N MET A 366 11.45 28.46 -2.82
CA MET A 366 12.87 28.74 -2.57
C MET A 366 13.10 29.23 -1.12
N GLN A 367 12.24 30.12 -0.64
CA GLN A 367 12.28 30.66 0.71
C GLN A 367 12.02 29.59 1.77
N THR A 368 11.00 28.74 1.58
CA THR A 368 10.67 27.63 2.48
C THR A 368 11.79 26.59 2.52
N GLY A 369 12.36 26.22 1.37
CA GLY A 369 13.49 25.28 1.31
C GLY A 369 14.74 25.82 2.00
N SER A 370 15.04 27.11 1.82
CA SER A 370 16.13 27.77 2.56
C SER A 370 15.86 27.79 4.07
N ALA A 371 14.60 28.02 4.48
CA ALA A 371 14.19 28.06 5.87
C ALA A 371 14.34 26.68 6.53
N LEU A 372 13.96 25.60 5.84
CA LEU A 372 14.15 24.21 6.29
C LEU A 372 15.61 23.93 6.70
N PHE A 373 16.58 24.28 5.86
CA PHE A 373 17.99 24.08 6.20
C PHE A 373 18.51 25.06 7.24
N ALA A 374 18.04 26.31 7.23
CA ALA A 374 18.44 27.29 8.23
C ALA A 374 17.98 26.90 9.64
N THR A 375 16.77 26.36 9.79
CA THR A 375 16.24 25.90 11.08
C THR A 375 16.81 24.55 11.51
N ALA A 376 17.16 23.68 10.55
CA ALA A 376 17.77 22.39 10.87
C ALA A 376 19.20 22.50 11.40
N LEU A 377 19.95 23.51 10.94
CA LEU A 377 21.36 23.71 11.28
C LEU A 377 21.60 24.70 12.41
N ALA A 378 20.58 25.48 12.76
CA ALA A 378 20.68 26.43 13.86
C ALA A 378 20.79 25.68 15.20
N PRO A 379 21.72 26.09 16.11
CA PRO A 379 22.01 25.33 17.31
C PRO A 379 20.88 25.41 18.37
N GLN A 380 20.21 26.56 18.48
CA GLN A 380 19.13 26.79 19.45
C GLN A 380 18.37 28.08 19.13
N GLY A 381 17.13 28.20 19.60
CA GLY A 381 16.33 29.42 19.55
C GLY A 381 15.39 29.48 18.35
N THR A 382 15.29 30.67 17.74
CA THR A 382 14.52 30.91 16.52
C THR A 382 15.41 31.51 15.44
N VAL A 383 15.08 31.23 14.19
CA VAL A 383 15.72 31.79 13.00
C VAL A 383 14.73 32.69 12.30
N GLU A 384 15.11 33.93 12.03
CA GLU A 384 14.29 34.83 11.23
C GLU A 384 14.41 34.45 9.75
N CYS A 385 13.31 33.94 9.20
CA CYS A 385 13.22 33.54 7.80
C CYS A 385 12.03 34.26 7.16
N ARG A 386 12.23 34.74 5.93
CA ARG A 386 11.15 35.29 5.13
C ARG A 386 10.54 34.22 4.25
N ILE A 387 9.21 34.11 4.29
CA ILE A 387 8.36 33.22 3.49
C ILE A 387 7.19 34.06 2.94
N GLY A 388 7.09 34.16 1.62
CA GLY A 388 6.31 35.18 0.95
C GLY A 388 6.71 36.59 1.41
N ASP A 389 5.72 37.41 1.72
CA ASP A 389 5.91 38.78 2.22
C ASP A 389 6.16 38.87 3.74
N ARG A 390 6.20 37.72 4.44
CA ARG A 390 6.24 37.68 5.90
C ARG A 390 7.64 37.29 6.39
N VAL A 391 8.15 38.02 7.37
CA VAL A 391 9.30 37.59 8.17
C VAL A 391 8.79 36.84 9.39
N LEU A 392 9.17 35.57 9.51
CA LEU A 392 8.74 34.65 10.55
C LEU A 392 9.92 34.30 11.45
N ALA A 393 9.71 34.35 12.77
CA ALA A 393 10.65 33.81 13.74
C ALA A 393 10.40 32.31 13.90
N LEU A 394 11.13 31.50 13.13
CA LEU A 394 10.90 30.07 13.03
C LEU A 394 11.66 29.31 14.11
N PRO A 395 11.01 28.41 14.87
CA PRO A 395 11.70 27.57 15.85
C PRO A 395 12.74 26.66 15.17
N VAL A 396 13.88 26.49 15.83
CA VAL A 396 14.88 25.48 15.44
C VAL A 396 14.22 24.10 15.47
N SER A 397 14.30 23.37 14.36
CA SER A 397 13.77 22.01 14.21
C SER A 397 14.79 20.93 14.63
N GLY A 398 16.08 21.30 14.73
CA GLY A 398 17.18 20.37 14.93
C GLY A 398 17.43 19.53 13.66
N PRO A 399 18.27 18.47 13.71
CA PRO A 399 18.47 17.57 12.59
C PRO A 399 17.14 16.92 12.17
N ALA A 400 16.42 17.58 11.26
CA ALA A 400 15.12 17.17 10.81
C ALA A 400 15.29 16.05 9.79
N ALA A 401 14.52 14.96 9.92
CA ALA A 401 14.51 13.86 8.95
C ALA A 401 14.23 14.34 7.51
N HIS A 402 13.57 15.48 7.37
CA HIS A 402 13.20 16.10 6.08
C HIS A 402 14.28 17.02 5.49
N ALA A 403 15.31 17.41 6.25
CA ALA A 403 16.43 18.21 5.75
C ALA A 403 17.52 17.30 5.15
N ASP A 404 17.12 16.47 4.18
CA ASP A 404 17.97 15.43 3.60
C ASP A 404 18.62 15.85 2.27
N ALA A 405 19.37 14.93 1.65
CA ALA A 405 20.10 15.19 0.41
C ALA A 405 19.20 15.58 -0.78
N ARG A 406 17.95 15.08 -0.85
CA ARG A 406 17.02 15.37 -1.95
C ARG A 406 16.37 16.72 -1.76
N ALA A 407 15.92 17.01 -0.55
CA ALA A 407 15.45 18.34 -0.19
C ALA A 407 16.54 19.40 -0.43
N TRP A 408 17.81 19.06 -0.19
CA TRP A 408 18.94 19.96 -0.46
C TRP A 408 19.08 20.27 -1.95
N LEU A 409 19.00 19.24 -2.82
CA LEU A 409 19.07 19.44 -4.27
C LEU A 409 17.91 20.30 -4.77
N ASP A 410 16.68 20.01 -4.35
CA ASP A 410 15.50 20.80 -4.72
C ASP A 410 15.65 22.28 -4.27
N ALA A 411 16.08 22.50 -3.02
CA ALA A 411 16.32 23.85 -2.50
C ALA A 411 17.45 24.59 -3.24
N PHE A 412 18.54 23.87 -3.59
CA PHE A 412 19.66 24.42 -4.35
C PHE A 412 19.22 24.80 -5.77
N TRP A 413 18.44 23.96 -6.46
CA TRP A 413 17.92 24.28 -7.79
C TRP A 413 17.00 25.49 -7.78
N LEU A 414 16.05 25.55 -6.84
CA LEU A 414 15.16 26.70 -6.69
C LEU A 414 15.95 27.98 -6.44
N ALA A 415 16.95 27.96 -5.54
CA ALA A 415 17.79 29.12 -5.28
C ALA A 415 18.65 29.52 -6.50
N LEU A 416 19.09 28.56 -7.30
CA LEU A 416 19.82 28.81 -8.55
C LEU A 416 18.92 29.44 -9.61
N VAL A 417 17.69 28.94 -9.77
CA VAL A 417 16.67 29.51 -10.66
C VAL A 417 16.22 30.90 -10.17
N CYS A 418 16.15 31.15 -8.87
CA CYS A 418 15.84 32.51 -8.39
C CYS A 418 17.05 33.46 -8.39
N ARG A 419 18.27 32.98 -8.66
CA ARG A 419 19.55 33.73 -8.60
C ARG A 419 19.87 34.27 -7.20
N GLU A 420 19.45 33.56 -6.17
CA GLU A 420 19.60 33.96 -4.77
C GLU A 420 20.94 33.54 -4.18
N ARG A 421 21.97 34.36 -4.44
CA ARG A 421 23.38 34.06 -4.13
C ARG A 421 23.65 33.80 -2.65
N ASP A 422 23.04 34.57 -1.76
CA ASP A 422 23.25 34.43 -0.32
C ASP A 422 22.66 33.12 0.20
N ARG A 423 21.51 32.72 -0.32
CA ARG A 423 20.83 31.47 0.03
C ARG A 423 21.58 30.26 -0.52
N LEU A 424 22.04 30.33 -1.78
CA LEU A 424 22.94 29.32 -2.36
C LEU A 424 24.20 29.14 -1.52
N THR A 425 24.82 30.24 -1.08
CA THR A 425 26.03 30.19 -0.23
C THR A 425 25.76 29.55 1.12
N ARG A 426 24.59 29.79 1.73
CA ARG A 426 24.18 29.13 2.98
C ARG A 426 23.93 27.63 2.76
N LEU A 427 23.22 27.26 1.70
CA LEU A 427 22.99 25.86 1.33
C LEU A 427 24.31 25.13 1.05
N CYS A 428 25.30 25.79 0.44
CA CYS A 428 26.60 25.16 0.19
C CYS A 428 27.47 24.98 1.44
N ARG A 429 27.06 25.53 2.58
CA ARG A 429 27.75 25.35 3.87
C ARG A 429 27.13 24.25 4.73
N VAL A 430 26.06 23.60 4.26
CA VAL A 430 25.45 22.46 4.96
C VAL A 430 26.42 21.26 4.93
N PRO A 431 26.86 20.73 6.08
CA PRO A 431 27.78 19.60 6.10
C PRO A 431 27.17 18.34 5.47
N LEU A 432 27.92 17.66 4.60
CA LEU A 432 27.47 16.41 3.97
C LEU A 432 27.11 15.33 5.00
N ASP A 433 27.82 15.28 6.13
CA ASP A 433 27.55 14.30 7.19
C ASP A 433 26.23 14.57 7.93
N ASP A 434 25.72 15.80 7.91
CA ASP A 434 24.37 16.10 8.40
C ASP A 434 23.32 15.58 7.41
N LEU A 435 23.53 15.80 6.10
CA LEU A 435 22.67 15.26 5.05
C LEU A 435 22.63 13.73 5.02
N ARG A 436 23.77 13.08 5.27
CA ARG A 436 23.86 11.61 5.41
C ARG A 436 23.12 11.11 6.64
N ARG A 437 23.21 11.83 7.76
CA ARG A 437 22.55 11.45 9.03
C ARG A 437 21.06 11.73 9.04
N ALA A 438 20.55 12.64 8.21
CA ALA A 438 19.11 12.92 8.09
C ALA A 438 18.31 11.66 7.74
N ARG A 439 18.90 10.69 7.00
CA ARG A 439 18.22 9.46 6.55
C ARG A 439 19.00 8.20 6.94
N THR A 440 18.86 7.76 8.19
CA THR A 440 19.58 6.57 8.71
C THR A 440 18.94 5.22 8.35
N ALA A 441 17.62 5.14 8.26
CA ALA A 441 16.90 3.88 7.98
C ALA A 441 16.93 3.46 6.50
N ASP A 442 17.16 4.41 5.60
CA ASP A 442 17.24 4.19 4.15
C ASP A 442 18.25 5.17 3.54
N PRO A 443 19.56 4.93 3.61
CA PRO A 443 20.55 5.89 3.10
C PRO A 443 20.46 6.04 1.58
N TYR A 444 20.77 7.24 1.07
CA TYR A 444 20.92 7.45 -0.37
C TYR A 444 22.19 6.75 -0.90
N ASP A 445 22.22 6.46 -2.20
CA ASP A 445 23.45 6.01 -2.85
C ASP A 445 24.51 7.12 -2.88
N ASP A 446 25.78 6.71 -2.86
CA ASP A 446 26.92 7.62 -2.65
C ASP A 446 27.04 8.71 -3.72
N TYR A 447 26.57 8.44 -4.95
CA TYR A 447 26.62 9.42 -6.04
C TYR A 447 25.88 10.71 -5.71
N VAL A 448 24.79 10.65 -4.94
CA VAL A 448 24.01 11.82 -4.53
C VAL A 448 24.88 12.75 -3.68
N PHE A 449 25.66 12.19 -2.76
CA PHE A 449 26.54 12.96 -1.88
C PHE A 449 27.77 13.49 -2.62
N HIS A 450 28.37 12.70 -3.52
CA HIS A 450 29.45 13.18 -4.39
C HIS A 450 28.95 14.31 -5.30
N TRP A 451 27.69 14.23 -5.74
CA TRP A 451 27.09 15.26 -6.59
C TRP A 451 26.87 16.56 -5.82
N ILE A 452 26.32 16.47 -4.60
CA ILE A 452 26.18 17.63 -3.71
C ILE A 452 27.55 18.24 -3.41
N ASP A 453 28.57 17.45 -3.07
CA ASP A 453 29.94 17.94 -2.83
C ASP A 453 30.52 18.67 -4.05
N THR A 454 30.27 18.15 -5.26
CA THR A 454 30.65 18.79 -6.52
C THR A 454 30.00 20.17 -6.66
N LEU A 455 28.69 20.27 -6.45
CA LEU A 455 27.94 21.52 -6.53
C LEU A 455 28.38 22.52 -5.46
N GLN A 456 28.57 22.07 -4.21
CA GLN A 456 29.07 22.89 -3.11
C GLN A 456 30.44 23.47 -3.43
N SER A 457 31.36 22.62 -3.90
CA SER A 457 32.74 23.01 -4.24
C SER A 457 32.78 23.98 -5.40
N TYR A 458 31.98 23.73 -6.45
CA TYR A 458 31.86 24.63 -7.58
C TYR A 458 31.31 26.00 -7.18
N TRP A 459 30.20 26.05 -6.43
CA TRP A 459 29.60 27.30 -5.99
C TRP A 459 30.52 28.10 -5.06
N LEU A 460 31.20 27.42 -4.13
CA LEU A 460 32.20 28.01 -3.23
C LEU A 460 33.55 28.29 -3.91
N GLN A 461 33.62 28.17 -5.24
CA GLN A 461 34.78 28.51 -6.06
C GLN A 461 36.06 27.79 -5.62
N GLN A 462 35.94 26.50 -5.26
CA GLN A 462 37.11 25.65 -5.04
C GLN A 462 37.86 25.41 -6.37
N PRO A 463 39.17 25.07 -6.32
CA PRO A 463 39.94 24.77 -7.52
C PRO A 463 39.33 23.61 -8.33
N MET A 464 39.45 23.65 -9.66
CA MET A 464 38.97 22.56 -10.52
C MET A 464 39.61 21.20 -10.20
N ASP A 465 40.85 21.20 -9.71
CA ASP A 465 41.54 19.98 -9.27
C ASP A 465 40.87 19.30 -8.06
N ASP A 466 40.04 20.02 -7.28
CA ASP A 466 39.19 19.46 -6.22
C ASP A 466 37.79 19.08 -6.74
N ILE A 467 37.25 19.86 -7.68
CA ILE A 467 35.90 19.64 -8.24
C ILE A 467 35.85 18.41 -9.16
N VAL A 468 36.83 18.26 -10.05
CA VAL A 468 36.84 17.19 -11.07
C VAL A 468 36.83 15.78 -10.44
N PRO A 469 37.66 15.46 -9.42
CA PRO A 469 37.59 14.16 -8.76
C PRO A 469 36.22 13.85 -8.14
N LYS A 470 35.54 14.86 -7.59
CA LYS A 470 34.19 14.71 -7.00
C LYS A 470 33.15 14.40 -8.07
N LEU A 471 33.22 15.10 -9.21
CA LEU A 471 32.35 14.83 -10.36
C LEU A 471 32.60 13.42 -10.93
N LEU A 472 33.86 13.01 -11.05
CA LEU A 472 34.19 11.64 -11.50
C LEU A 472 33.64 10.60 -10.51
N ALA A 473 33.78 10.82 -9.21
CA ALA A 473 33.20 9.95 -8.19
C ALA A 473 31.66 9.86 -8.30
N THR A 474 30.97 10.98 -8.60
CA THR A 474 29.54 10.96 -8.92
C THR A 474 29.22 10.05 -10.11
N MET A 475 29.98 10.18 -11.21
CA MET A 475 29.75 9.39 -12.42
C MET A 475 30.05 7.89 -12.21
N GLU A 476 31.10 7.57 -11.47
CA GLU A 476 31.47 6.17 -11.17
C GLU A 476 30.44 5.50 -10.25
N THR A 477 29.99 6.22 -9.22
CA THR A 477 29.06 5.68 -8.22
C THR A 477 27.60 5.71 -8.67
N SER A 478 27.26 6.40 -9.77
CA SER A 478 25.93 6.38 -10.38
C SER A 478 25.71 5.20 -11.32
N HIS A 479 26.73 4.38 -11.60
CA HIS A 479 26.57 3.21 -12.46
C HIS A 479 25.52 2.23 -11.91
N PRO A 480 24.72 1.56 -12.77
CA PRO A 480 23.60 0.71 -12.33
C PRO A 480 23.97 -0.45 -11.39
N HIS A 481 25.24 -0.87 -11.40
CA HIS A 481 25.75 -1.94 -10.54
C HIS A 481 26.32 -1.43 -9.19
N VAL A 482 26.44 -0.11 -9.04
CA VAL A 482 26.91 0.57 -7.81
C VAL A 482 25.75 1.25 -7.10
N ALA A 483 24.96 2.05 -7.82
CA ALA A 483 23.77 2.71 -7.30
C ALA A 483 22.57 1.73 -7.30
N THR A 484 22.49 0.90 -6.26
CA THR A 484 21.46 -0.16 -6.17
C THR A 484 20.22 0.26 -5.39
N ARG A 485 20.25 1.38 -4.65
CA ARG A 485 19.10 1.84 -3.84
C ARG A 485 18.18 2.76 -4.63
N THR A 486 18.75 3.56 -5.52
CA THR A 486 18.00 4.45 -6.40
C THR A 486 17.43 3.65 -7.57
N PRO A 487 16.12 3.76 -7.87
CA PRO A 487 15.55 3.13 -9.06
C PRO A 487 16.31 3.55 -10.32
N SER A 488 16.81 2.56 -11.08
CA SER A 488 17.68 2.79 -12.23
C SER A 488 17.06 3.70 -13.30
N GLU A 489 15.74 3.61 -13.51
CA GLU A 489 15.03 4.48 -14.44
C GLU A 489 15.03 5.94 -13.99
N PHE A 490 14.74 6.21 -12.71
CA PHE A 490 14.81 7.56 -12.14
C PHE A 490 16.23 8.11 -12.17
N LEU A 491 17.22 7.28 -11.81
CA LEU A 491 18.63 7.68 -11.85
C LEU A 491 19.03 8.10 -13.26
N ASN A 492 18.74 7.26 -14.25
CA ASN A 492 19.16 7.47 -15.62
C ASN A 492 18.39 8.61 -16.30
N LEU A 493 17.08 8.73 -16.09
CA LEU A 493 16.25 9.68 -16.83
C LEU A 493 16.12 11.04 -16.15
N VAL A 494 16.35 11.13 -14.83
CA VAL A 494 16.16 12.38 -14.07
C VAL A 494 17.43 12.81 -13.36
N ASP A 495 17.94 12.00 -12.43
CA ASP A 495 19.02 12.45 -11.52
C ASP A 495 20.37 12.67 -12.20
N TYR A 496 20.72 11.84 -13.17
CA TYR A 496 22.01 11.92 -13.85
C TYR A 496 22.04 13.08 -14.85
N GLN A 497 20.89 13.60 -15.27
CA GLN A 497 20.81 14.60 -16.34
C GLN A 497 21.53 15.93 -15.98
N PRO A 498 21.36 16.50 -14.77
CA PRO A 498 22.16 17.66 -14.37
C PRO A 498 23.67 17.39 -14.29
N VAL A 499 24.09 16.17 -13.94
CA VAL A 499 25.50 15.78 -13.89
C VAL A 499 26.11 15.81 -15.29
N ALA A 500 25.40 15.24 -16.27
CA ALA A 500 25.83 15.26 -17.67
C ALA A 500 25.94 16.69 -18.22
N LEU A 501 24.96 17.55 -17.94
CA LEU A 501 24.97 18.96 -18.32
C LEU A 501 26.12 19.73 -17.68
N PHE A 502 26.33 19.54 -16.38
CA PHE A 502 27.39 20.20 -15.63
C PHE A 502 28.77 19.82 -16.14
N HIS A 503 29.00 18.54 -16.46
CA HIS A 503 30.24 18.09 -17.09
C HIS A 503 30.52 18.90 -18.37
N ARG A 504 29.54 19.07 -19.26
CA ARG A 504 29.72 19.87 -20.50
C ARG A 504 29.96 21.35 -20.23
N LEU A 505 29.32 21.90 -19.21
CA LEU A 505 29.50 23.27 -18.78
C LEU A 505 30.94 23.52 -18.31
N ILE A 506 31.49 22.67 -17.43
CA ILE A 506 32.85 22.85 -16.92
C ILE A 506 33.94 22.53 -17.95
N THR A 507 33.65 21.68 -18.95
CA THR A 507 34.55 21.45 -20.09
C THR A 507 34.44 22.53 -21.17
N ASN A 508 33.56 23.52 -20.99
CA ASN A 508 33.29 24.60 -21.94
C ASN A 508 32.89 24.11 -23.34
N ASP A 509 32.11 23.03 -23.42
CA ASP A 509 31.66 22.42 -24.67
C ASP A 509 30.21 22.84 -24.99
N HIS A 510 30.06 23.90 -25.79
CA HIS A 510 28.78 24.56 -26.02
C HIS A 510 27.82 23.69 -26.85
N GLU A 511 28.34 23.02 -27.87
CA GLU A 511 27.54 22.17 -28.77
C GLU A 511 27.08 20.92 -28.02
N ALA A 512 27.99 20.25 -27.29
CA ALA A 512 27.61 19.08 -26.50
C ALA A 512 26.68 19.44 -25.34
N PHE A 513 26.79 20.65 -24.77
CA PHE A 513 25.83 21.13 -23.76
C PHE A 513 24.43 21.28 -24.36
N ALA A 514 24.30 21.94 -25.51
CA ALA A 514 23.00 22.12 -26.16
C ALA A 514 22.35 20.77 -26.52
N GLN A 515 23.13 19.83 -27.07
CA GLN A 515 22.64 18.48 -27.35
C GLN A 515 22.20 17.74 -26.07
N ALA A 516 23.05 17.76 -25.03
CA ALA A 516 22.73 17.11 -23.76
C ALA A 516 21.49 17.73 -23.09
N LEU A 517 21.25 19.03 -23.27
CA LEU A 517 20.05 19.69 -22.76
C LEU A 517 18.80 19.18 -23.46
N THR A 518 18.80 19.08 -24.79
CA THR A 518 17.68 18.50 -25.53
C THR A 518 17.43 17.04 -25.13
N GLU A 519 18.48 16.23 -24.98
CA GLU A 519 18.38 14.84 -24.53
C GLU A 519 17.82 14.73 -23.10
N ALA A 520 18.28 15.58 -22.18
CA ALA A 520 17.79 15.64 -20.81
C ALA A 520 16.28 15.93 -20.73
N LEU A 521 15.78 16.82 -21.59
CA LEU A 521 14.36 17.15 -21.64
C LEU A 521 13.52 16.02 -22.25
N ALA A 522 14.02 15.33 -23.26
CA ALA A 522 13.37 14.12 -23.78
C ALA A 522 13.32 12.99 -22.73
N HIS A 523 14.36 12.87 -21.91
CA HIS A 523 14.36 11.94 -20.77
C HIS A 523 13.37 12.34 -19.69
N HIS A 524 13.26 13.63 -19.38
CA HIS A 524 12.26 14.16 -18.47
C HIS A 524 10.84 13.87 -18.97
N GLU A 525 10.53 14.18 -20.24
CA GLU A 525 9.24 13.86 -20.87
C GLU A 525 8.91 12.37 -20.74
N ARG A 526 9.86 11.50 -21.09
CA ARG A 526 9.69 10.05 -21.00
C ARG A 526 9.40 9.57 -19.58
N TYR A 527 10.10 10.12 -18.57
CA TYR A 527 9.92 9.71 -17.18
C TYR A 527 8.55 10.17 -16.62
N TRP A 528 8.08 11.33 -17.06
CA TRP A 528 6.82 11.92 -16.59
C TRP A 528 5.63 11.65 -17.53
N ASP A 529 5.79 10.84 -18.56
CA ASP A 529 4.71 10.50 -19.49
C ASP A 529 3.53 9.85 -18.75
N GLY A 530 2.31 10.29 -19.06
CA GLY A 530 1.09 9.88 -18.38
C GLY A 530 0.97 10.28 -16.90
N SER A 531 1.95 10.96 -16.31
CA SER A 531 1.89 11.42 -14.92
C SER A 531 1.16 12.77 -14.81
N SER A 532 0.19 12.87 -13.89
CA SER A 532 -0.46 14.13 -13.55
C SER A 532 0.35 15.00 -12.60
N ARG A 533 1.47 14.51 -12.05
CA ARG A 533 2.22 15.22 -11.02
C ARG A 533 2.72 16.59 -11.46
N PRO A 534 2.62 17.62 -10.60
CA PRO A 534 3.22 18.93 -10.84
C PRO A 534 4.71 18.85 -11.22
N ARG A 535 5.49 17.99 -10.56
CA ARG A 535 6.93 17.83 -10.84
C ARG A 535 7.27 17.54 -12.31
N GLY A 536 6.35 16.98 -13.09
CA GLY A 536 6.54 16.76 -14.53
C GLY A 536 6.48 18.03 -15.39
N ARG A 537 5.95 19.16 -14.89
CA ARG A 537 5.77 20.39 -15.67
C ARG A 537 7.07 21.12 -15.98
N VAL A 538 8.10 20.96 -15.16
CA VAL A 538 9.39 21.64 -15.30
C VAL A 538 10.52 20.68 -14.98
N ALA A 539 11.53 20.63 -15.84
CA ALA A 539 12.73 19.84 -15.60
C ALA A 539 13.67 20.63 -14.66
N LEU A 540 13.40 20.63 -13.35
CA LEU A 540 14.02 21.55 -12.37
C LEU A 540 15.55 21.55 -12.41
N GLY A 541 16.19 20.37 -12.38
CA GLY A 541 17.65 20.25 -12.46
C GLY A 541 18.23 20.77 -13.79
N PRO A 542 17.74 20.28 -14.95
CA PRO A 542 18.12 20.83 -16.27
C PRO A 542 17.85 22.33 -16.42
N LEU A 543 16.73 22.85 -15.89
CA LEU A 543 16.43 24.29 -15.86
C LEU A 543 17.47 25.07 -15.07
N ALA A 544 17.85 24.56 -13.89
CA ALA A 544 18.87 25.19 -13.06
C ALA A 544 20.24 25.22 -13.78
N MET A 545 20.61 24.13 -14.48
CA MET A 545 21.81 24.09 -15.34
C MET A 545 21.71 25.06 -16.52
N ALA A 546 20.55 25.17 -17.17
CA ALA A 546 20.30 26.12 -18.24
C ALA A 546 20.43 27.57 -17.75
N CYS A 547 19.94 27.88 -16.54
CA CYS A 547 20.12 29.19 -15.90
C CYS A 547 21.61 29.49 -15.66
N LEU A 548 22.35 28.52 -15.12
CA LEU A 548 23.79 28.65 -14.88
C LEU A 548 24.57 28.84 -16.20
N ALA A 549 24.21 28.09 -17.24
CA ALA A 549 24.81 28.18 -18.56
C ALA A 549 24.54 29.55 -19.21
N HIS A 550 23.29 30.01 -19.17
CA HIS A 550 22.90 31.33 -19.66
C HIS A 550 23.67 32.44 -18.95
N ASP A 551 23.81 32.34 -17.62
CA ASP A 551 24.57 33.30 -16.82
C ASP A 551 26.08 33.26 -17.13
N GLY A 552 26.58 32.12 -17.62
CA GLY A 552 27.93 31.92 -18.15
C GLY A 552 28.11 32.24 -19.63
N ASN A 553 27.12 32.85 -20.29
CA ASN A 553 27.09 33.17 -21.73
C ASN A 553 27.10 31.96 -22.68
N PHE A 554 26.62 30.79 -22.24
CA PHE A 554 26.34 29.68 -23.15
C PHE A 554 25.02 29.96 -23.90
N PRO A 555 24.93 29.56 -25.19
CA PRO A 555 23.67 29.60 -25.90
C PRO A 555 22.72 28.55 -25.29
N VAL A 556 21.52 29.00 -24.92
CA VAL A 556 20.44 28.14 -24.42
C VAL A 556 19.20 28.42 -25.26
N ASP A 557 18.66 27.39 -25.89
CA ASP A 557 17.40 27.49 -26.63
C ASP A 557 16.23 27.52 -25.64
N THR A 558 15.64 28.69 -25.47
CA THR A 558 14.51 28.90 -24.55
C THR A 558 13.17 28.40 -25.12
N THR A 559 13.13 27.94 -26.38
CA THR A 559 11.91 27.37 -26.98
C THR A 559 11.69 25.90 -26.62
N LEU A 560 12.67 25.27 -25.96
CA LEU A 560 12.60 23.89 -25.54
C LEU A 560 11.52 23.68 -24.45
N PRO A 561 10.77 22.55 -24.49
CA PRO A 561 9.71 22.28 -23.53
C PRO A 561 10.27 22.06 -22.12
N TYR A 562 9.42 22.22 -21.10
CA TYR A 562 9.78 22.05 -19.67
C TYR A 562 10.85 23.02 -19.14
N LEU A 563 11.25 24.02 -19.94
CA LEU A 563 12.19 25.09 -19.58
C LEU A 563 11.51 26.46 -19.70
N PRO A 564 10.88 26.97 -18.62
CA PRO A 564 10.18 28.24 -18.70
C PRO A 564 11.12 29.39 -19.06
N THR A 565 10.84 30.05 -20.19
CA THR A 565 11.71 31.08 -20.79
C THR A 565 12.05 32.21 -19.84
N HIS A 566 11.06 32.68 -19.07
CA HIS A 566 11.25 33.83 -18.19
C HIS A 566 12.14 33.52 -16.98
N PHE A 567 12.19 32.27 -16.54
CA PHE A 567 13.20 31.84 -15.57
C PHE A 567 14.59 31.95 -16.18
N ILE A 568 14.84 31.49 -17.41
CA ILE A 568 16.17 31.56 -18.01
C ILE A 568 16.61 33.02 -18.22
N SER A 569 15.72 33.88 -18.74
CA SER A 569 16.02 35.26 -19.13
C SER A 569 16.10 36.27 -17.98
N ARG A 570 15.94 35.82 -16.72
CA ARG A 570 15.97 36.66 -15.50
C ARG A 570 14.87 37.72 -15.43
N ALA A 571 13.74 37.51 -16.10
CA ALA A 571 12.73 38.55 -16.32
C ALA A 571 12.19 39.21 -15.04
N TRP A 572 12.18 38.48 -13.92
CA TRP A 572 11.65 38.94 -12.63
C TRP A 572 12.67 38.84 -11.48
N CYS A 573 13.96 38.65 -11.78
CA CYS A 573 14.99 38.56 -10.75
C CYS A 573 15.15 39.90 -10.01
N GLY A 574 14.96 39.89 -8.68
CA GLY A 574 15.06 41.07 -7.83
C GLY A 574 13.74 41.85 -7.65
N GLU A 575 12.65 41.42 -8.28
CA GLU A 575 11.32 42.05 -8.16
C GLU A 575 10.59 41.66 -6.86
N PHE A 576 11.06 40.62 -6.17
CA PHE A 576 10.48 40.11 -4.92
C PHE A 576 11.46 40.26 -3.76
N PRO A 577 10.98 40.51 -2.52
CA PRO A 577 11.84 40.58 -1.36
C PRO A 577 12.38 39.19 -0.99
N THR A 578 13.68 38.95 -1.25
CA THR A 578 14.34 37.64 -1.10
C THR A 578 15.37 37.53 0.01
#